data_AF-A0AAE8JNV3-F1
#
_entry.id   AF-A0AAE8JNV3-F1
#
_cell.length_a   1.000
_cell.length_b   1.000
_cell.length_c   1.000
_cell.angle_alpha   90.00
_cell.angle_beta   90.00
_cell.angle_gamma   90.00
#
_symmetry.space_group_name_H-M   'P 1'
#
loop_
_entity.id
_entity.type
_entity.pdbx_description
1 polymer ?
#
loop_
_entity_poly.entity_id
_entity_poly.type
_entity_poly.pdbx_seq_one_letter_code
_entity_poly.pdbx_strand_id
1 'polypeptide(L)'
;MTTLRQIELMQHALGISATKREPYRNYFLAGCGHSDNDDLEALVTDGMMTKRPSPDFVGGGKLYHCTKSGEVAAISALPTPPKPTRYSEYLDADSCQDFSEWLLGWKKPEFEYRRDGGRYQYRMFRKSYSDYHGYPVRDVEGNWCNTKKAAKASYKEALKFSKEGLCLSP
;
A
#
# COMPACT_ATOMS: atom_id res chain seq x y z
N MET A 1 -22.67 -20.62 17.54
CA MET A 1 -22.29 -19.67 16.48
C MET A 1 -20.99 -19.02 16.92
N THR A 2 -19.96 -19.03 16.09
CA THR A 2 -18.65 -18.46 16.41
C THR A 2 -18.73 -16.93 16.46
N THR A 3 -18.16 -16.32 17.49
CA THR A 3 -18.18 -14.86 17.65
C THR A 3 -17.13 -14.18 16.76
N LEU A 4 -17.26 -12.87 16.54
CA LEU A 4 -16.25 -12.08 15.81
C LEU A 4 -14.87 -12.16 16.50
N ARG A 5 -14.84 -12.09 17.84
CA ARG A 5 -13.59 -12.24 18.61
C ARG A 5 -12.93 -13.60 18.41
N GLN A 6 -13.71 -14.67 18.42
CA GLN A 6 -13.20 -16.02 18.17
C GLN A 6 -12.64 -16.18 16.76
N ILE A 7 -13.28 -15.58 15.75
CA ILE A 7 -12.77 -15.53 14.39
C ILE A 7 -11.45 -14.76 14.34
N GLU A 8 -11.37 -13.58 14.97
CA GLU A 8 -10.14 -12.78 15.04
C GLU A 8 -8.99 -13.55 15.71
N LEU A 9 -9.26 -14.33 16.76
CA LEU A 9 -8.28 -15.18 17.43
C LEU A 9 -7.74 -16.28 16.51
N MET A 10 -8.62 -16.95 15.76
CA MET A 10 -8.18 -17.94 14.78
C MET A 10 -7.38 -17.30 13.64
N GLN A 11 -7.81 -16.15 13.13
CA GLN A 11 -7.09 -15.39 12.11
C GLN A 11 -5.70 -14.97 12.62
N HIS A 12 -5.61 -14.51 13.87
CA HIS A 12 -4.35 -14.20 14.54
C HIS A 12 -3.48 -15.44 14.69
N ALA A 13 -4.00 -16.58 15.13
CA ALA A 13 -3.22 -17.81 15.28
C ALA A 13 -2.60 -18.27 13.94
N LEU A 14 -3.36 -18.13 12.84
CA LEU A 14 -2.96 -18.49 11.48
C LEU A 14 -2.06 -17.43 10.79
N GLY A 15 -2.07 -16.20 11.32
CA GLY A 15 -1.36 -15.07 10.72
C GLY A 15 -1.98 -14.60 9.40
N ILE A 16 -3.31 -14.71 9.29
CA ILE A 16 -4.05 -14.29 8.11
C ILE A 16 -4.75 -12.95 8.33
N SER A 17 -4.99 -12.23 7.24
CA SER A 17 -5.71 -10.96 7.19
C SER A 17 -6.37 -10.77 5.83
N ALA A 18 -7.10 -9.67 5.64
CA ALA A 18 -7.75 -9.36 4.37
C ALA A 18 -6.78 -9.34 3.17
N THR A 19 -5.52 -8.94 3.40
CA THR A 19 -4.46 -8.84 2.39
C THR A 19 -3.55 -10.08 2.35
N LYS A 20 -3.48 -10.86 3.43
CA LYS A 20 -2.66 -12.07 3.52
C LYS A 20 -3.53 -13.27 3.89
N ARG A 21 -4.06 -13.97 2.88
CA ARG A 21 -5.04 -15.05 3.07
C ARG A 21 -4.43 -16.44 3.25
N GLU A 22 -3.14 -16.58 2.96
CA GLU A 22 -2.40 -17.83 3.15
C GLU A 22 -1.82 -17.90 4.57
N PRO A 23 -2.21 -18.92 5.37
CA PRO A 23 -1.62 -19.13 6.68
C PRO A 23 -0.11 -19.37 6.58
N TYR A 24 0.68 -18.60 7.32
CA TYR A 24 2.14 -18.76 7.38
C TYR A 24 2.63 -19.26 8.75
N ARG A 25 1.70 -19.35 9.70
CA ARG A 25 1.89 -19.90 11.04
C ARG A 25 0.60 -20.59 11.45
N ASN A 26 0.62 -21.25 12.60
CA ASN A 26 -0.58 -21.75 13.25
C ASN A 26 -0.29 -21.97 14.73
N TYR A 27 -0.18 -20.91 15.52
CA TYR A 27 -0.04 -21.04 16.97
C TYR A 27 -0.46 -19.76 17.68
N PHE A 28 -1.07 -19.90 18.86
CA PHE A 28 -1.40 -18.82 19.77
C PHE A 28 -0.98 -19.23 21.19
N LEU A 29 -0.11 -18.46 21.84
CA LEU A 29 0.34 -18.74 23.21
C LEU A 29 -0.46 -17.87 24.17
N ALA A 30 -1.18 -18.50 25.11
CA ALA A 30 -1.88 -17.79 26.17
C ALA A 30 -1.47 -18.31 27.55
N GLY A 31 -1.08 -17.39 28.42
CA GLY A 31 -0.79 -17.67 29.83
C GLY A 31 -2.05 -17.81 30.68
N CYS A 32 -1.87 -18.21 31.94
CA CYS A 32 -2.95 -18.20 32.93
C CYS A 32 -3.45 -16.75 33.12
N GLY A 33 -4.78 -16.54 33.08
CA GLY A 33 -5.40 -15.22 33.24
C GLY A 33 -5.40 -14.33 32.00
N HIS A 34 -4.98 -14.82 30.83
CA HIS A 34 -5.12 -14.09 29.56
C HIS A 34 -6.61 -13.84 29.23
N SER A 35 -6.94 -12.63 28.78
CA SER A 35 -8.34 -12.22 28.52
C SER A 35 -9.04 -13.09 27.48
N ASP A 36 -8.28 -13.61 26.51
CA ASP A 36 -8.82 -14.44 25.43
C ASP A 36 -8.93 -15.94 25.80
N ASN A 37 -8.61 -16.35 27.03
CA ASN A 37 -8.63 -17.76 27.43
C ASN A 37 -10.02 -18.39 27.30
N ASP A 38 -11.07 -17.68 27.69
CA ASP A 38 -12.44 -18.21 27.66
C ASP A 38 -12.89 -18.47 26.21
N ASP A 39 -12.57 -17.57 25.29
CA ASP A 39 -12.84 -17.74 23.86
C ASP A 39 -12.01 -18.87 23.25
N LEU A 40 -10.73 -18.99 23.61
CA LEU A 40 -9.85 -20.07 23.13
C LEU A 40 -10.33 -21.44 23.62
N GLU A 41 -10.77 -21.54 24.87
CA GLU A 41 -11.29 -22.79 25.43
C GLU A 41 -12.67 -23.16 24.85
N ALA A 42 -13.51 -22.17 24.54
CA ALA A 42 -14.73 -22.37 23.77
C ALA A 42 -14.44 -22.91 22.36
N LEU A 43 -13.46 -22.34 21.65
CA LEU A 43 -13.04 -22.81 20.32
C LEU A 43 -12.45 -24.23 20.34
N VAL A 44 -11.77 -24.61 21.42
CA VAL A 44 -11.31 -25.98 21.64
C VAL A 44 -12.49 -26.93 21.85
N THR A 45 -13.48 -26.52 22.65
CA THR A 45 -14.70 -27.29 22.90
C THR A 45 -15.50 -27.51 21.61
N ASP A 46 -15.56 -26.49 20.74
CA ASP A 46 -16.23 -26.54 19.45
C ASP A 46 -15.41 -27.29 18.36
N GLY A 47 -14.22 -27.80 18.68
CA GLY A 47 -13.36 -28.55 17.75
C GLY A 47 -12.70 -27.70 16.67
N MET A 48 -12.73 -26.37 16.79
CA MET A 48 -12.08 -25.43 15.87
C MET A 48 -10.62 -25.17 16.22
N MET A 49 -10.22 -25.45 17.47
CA MET A 49 -8.84 -25.39 17.92
C MET A 49 -8.46 -26.62 18.74
N THR A 50 -7.16 -26.85 18.88
CA THR A 50 -6.56 -27.80 19.82
C THR A 50 -5.62 -27.06 20.74
N LYS A 51 -5.36 -27.60 21.93
CA LYS A 51 -4.46 -27.00 22.92
C LYS A 51 -3.44 -28.02 23.41
N ARG A 52 -2.24 -27.53 23.74
CA ARG A 52 -1.19 -28.30 24.42
C ARG A 52 -0.44 -27.42 25.42
N PRO A 53 0.25 -28.01 26.41
CA PRO A 53 1.19 -27.27 27.24
C PRO A 53 2.24 -26.58 26.37
N SER A 54 2.60 -25.36 26.74
CA SER A 54 3.67 -24.63 26.08
C SER A 54 5.04 -25.28 26.33
N PRO A 55 6.00 -25.19 25.40
CA PRO A 55 7.38 -25.63 25.65
C PRO A 55 8.02 -24.93 26.85
N ASP A 56 8.97 -25.58 27.53
CA ASP A 56 9.58 -25.05 28.76
C ASP A 56 10.27 -23.69 28.57
N PHE A 57 10.85 -23.45 27.39
CA PHE A 57 11.58 -22.21 27.10
C PHE A 57 10.70 -20.96 26.96
N VAL A 58 9.37 -21.09 26.86
CA VAL A 58 8.46 -19.94 26.68
C VAL A 58 7.83 -19.44 27.99
N GLY A 59 8.24 -19.97 29.14
CA GLY A 59 7.80 -19.47 30.45
C GLY A 59 6.41 -19.92 30.89
N GLY A 60 5.84 -20.95 30.25
CA GLY A 60 4.57 -21.57 30.61
C GLY A 60 3.35 -21.10 29.82
N GLY A 61 2.19 -21.67 30.15
CA GLY A 61 0.92 -21.40 29.47
C GLY A 61 0.46 -22.54 28.56
N LYS A 62 -0.51 -22.22 27.69
CA LYS A 62 -1.11 -23.14 26.73
C LYS A 62 -0.87 -22.62 25.31
N LEU A 63 -0.43 -23.52 24.44
CA LEU A 63 -0.30 -23.26 23.02
C LEU A 63 -1.51 -23.82 22.30
N TYR A 64 -2.22 -22.95 21.60
CA TYR A 64 -3.41 -23.27 20.82
C TYR A 64 -3.09 -23.32 19.33
N HIS A 65 -3.69 -24.26 18.63
CA HIS A 65 -3.54 -24.48 17.19
C HIS A 65 -4.92 -24.60 16.54
N CYS A 66 -5.15 -23.90 15.43
CA CYS A 66 -6.38 -24.06 14.65
C CYS A 66 -6.40 -25.45 14.00
N THR A 67 -7.55 -26.12 14.06
CA THR A 67 -7.84 -27.31 13.26
C THR A 67 -8.20 -26.90 11.83
N LYS A 68 -8.38 -27.88 10.93
CA LYS A 68 -8.78 -27.58 9.56
C LYS A 68 -10.15 -26.90 9.48
N SER A 69 -11.09 -27.27 10.37
CA SER A 69 -12.40 -26.61 10.44
C SER A 69 -12.28 -25.15 10.89
N GLY A 70 -11.45 -24.87 11.89
CA GLY A 70 -11.16 -23.50 12.34
C GLY A 70 -10.49 -22.65 11.26
N GLU A 71 -9.56 -23.23 10.50
CA GLU A 71 -8.90 -22.56 9.37
C GLU A 71 -9.90 -22.15 8.28
N VAL A 72 -10.78 -23.07 7.88
CA VAL A 72 -11.84 -22.78 6.88
C VAL A 72 -12.77 -21.68 7.39
N ALA A 73 -13.19 -21.73 8.65
CA ALA A 73 -14.05 -20.71 9.25
C ALA A 73 -13.36 -19.34 9.28
N ALA A 74 -12.10 -19.28 9.71
CA ALA A 74 -11.32 -18.06 9.82
C ALA A 74 -11.08 -17.39 8.46
N ILE A 75 -10.75 -18.17 7.42
CA ILE A 75 -10.53 -17.66 6.05
C ILE A 75 -11.84 -17.21 5.42
N SER A 76 -12.93 -17.96 5.60
CA SER A 76 -14.24 -17.64 5.03
C SER A 76 -14.83 -16.35 5.59
N ALA A 77 -14.48 -16.01 6.84
CA ALA A 77 -14.90 -14.78 7.49
C ALA A 77 -14.09 -13.54 7.09
N LEU A 78 -13.02 -13.68 6.30
CA LEU A 78 -12.20 -12.53 5.90
C LEU A 78 -12.96 -11.60 4.93
N PRO A 79 -12.96 -10.28 5.18
CA PRO A 79 -13.60 -9.33 4.28
C PRO A 79 -12.90 -9.34 2.91
N THR A 80 -13.64 -8.97 1.87
CA THR A 80 -13.11 -8.83 0.51
C THR A 80 -11.80 -8.03 0.53
N PRO A 81 -10.73 -8.50 -0.15
CA PRO A 81 -9.46 -7.80 -0.16
C PRO A 81 -9.67 -6.36 -0.69
N PRO A 82 -9.00 -5.37 -0.08
CA PRO A 82 -9.06 -4.00 -0.57
C PRO A 82 -8.52 -3.93 -1.99
N LYS A 83 -9.07 -3.04 -2.81
CA LYS A 83 -8.52 -2.77 -4.14
C LYS A 83 -7.06 -2.30 -3.99
N PRO A 84 -6.13 -2.81 -4.82
CA PRO A 84 -4.76 -2.32 -4.80
C PRO A 84 -4.75 -0.81 -5.05
N THR A 85 -3.88 -0.12 -4.33
CA THR A 85 -3.60 1.30 -4.56
C THR A 85 -2.47 1.42 -5.58
N ARG A 86 -2.34 2.59 -6.22
CA ARG A 86 -1.16 2.86 -7.06
C ARG A 86 0.16 2.68 -6.31
N TYR A 87 0.16 2.92 -4.99
CA TYR A 87 1.36 2.71 -4.18
C TYR A 87 1.67 1.23 -3.94
N SER A 88 0.65 0.38 -3.74
CA SER A 88 0.88 -1.07 -3.62
C SER A 88 1.32 -1.68 -4.95
N GLU A 89 0.78 -1.20 -6.08
CA GLU A 89 1.25 -1.60 -7.42
C GLU A 89 2.72 -1.19 -7.64
N TYR A 90 3.14 -0.01 -7.15
CA TYR A 90 4.54 0.39 -7.17
C TYR A 90 5.45 -0.56 -6.38
N LEU A 91 5.03 -0.96 -5.18
CA LEU A 91 5.80 -1.90 -4.36
C LEU A 91 5.89 -3.29 -4.99
N ASP A 92 4.84 -3.73 -5.69
CA ASP A 92 4.79 -5.02 -6.40
C ASP A 92 5.61 -5.02 -7.69
N ALA A 93 5.72 -3.87 -8.36
CA ALA A 93 6.47 -3.74 -9.61
C ALA A 93 7.98 -3.99 -9.47
N ASP A 94 8.50 -4.02 -8.23
CA ASP A 94 9.92 -4.25 -7.89
C ASP A 94 10.88 -3.46 -8.79
N SER A 95 10.51 -2.22 -9.10
CA SER A 95 11.24 -1.39 -10.04
C SER A 95 12.35 -0.63 -9.32
N CYS A 96 13.51 -0.46 -9.97
CA CYS A 96 14.58 0.44 -9.48
C CYS A 96 14.22 1.94 -9.56
N GLN A 97 12.98 2.28 -9.89
CA GLN A 97 12.51 3.66 -10.05
C GLN A 97 12.02 4.22 -8.71
N ASP A 98 12.15 5.53 -8.53
CA ASP A 98 11.43 6.20 -7.45
C ASP A 98 9.91 6.23 -7.75
N PHE A 99 9.08 6.38 -6.71
CA PHE A 99 7.62 6.38 -6.88
C PHE A 99 7.14 7.43 -7.89
N SER A 100 7.77 8.61 -7.97
CA SER A 100 7.35 9.66 -8.91
C SER A 100 7.70 9.31 -10.36
N GLU A 101 8.83 8.67 -10.59
CA GLU A 101 9.26 8.15 -11.89
C GLU A 101 8.36 7.01 -12.35
N TRP A 102 8.05 6.06 -11.46
CA TRP A 102 7.11 4.99 -11.77
C TRP A 102 5.71 5.53 -12.07
N LEU A 103 5.24 6.49 -11.26
CA LEU A 103 3.88 7.03 -11.34
C LEU A 103 3.64 7.92 -12.56
N LEU A 104 4.65 8.72 -12.93
CA LEU A 104 4.53 9.79 -13.93
C LEU A 104 5.37 9.52 -15.20
N GLY A 105 6.37 8.65 -15.13
CA GLY A 105 7.33 8.42 -16.20
C GLY A 105 7.92 9.73 -16.73
N TRP A 106 7.86 9.91 -18.04
CA TRP A 106 8.29 11.13 -18.74
C TRP A 106 7.56 12.41 -18.31
N LYS A 107 6.38 12.27 -17.68
CA LYS A 107 5.61 13.41 -17.17
C LYS A 107 6.11 13.92 -15.81
N LYS A 108 7.16 13.31 -15.23
CA LYS A 108 7.82 13.82 -14.01
C LYS A 108 8.27 15.27 -14.27
N PRO A 109 7.74 16.25 -13.51
CA PRO A 109 8.09 17.65 -13.75
C PRO A 109 9.53 17.95 -13.33
N GLU A 110 10.27 18.61 -14.20
CA GLU A 110 11.66 18.99 -14.01
C GLU A 110 11.80 20.51 -13.90
N PHE A 111 12.83 20.97 -13.18
CA PHE A 111 13.25 22.36 -13.23
C PHE A 111 14.44 22.50 -14.16
N GLU A 112 14.44 23.56 -14.95
CA GLU A 112 15.62 24.08 -15.62
C GLU A 112 15.94 25.48 -15.11
N TYR A 113 17.19 25.88 -15.29
CA TYR A 113 17.68 27.19 -14.93
C TYR A 113 18.45 27.80 -16.09
N ARG A 114 18.43 29.14 -16.14
CA ARG A 114 19.27 29.92 -17.04
C ARG A 114 19.81 31.13 -16.31
N ARG A 115 20.88 31.72 -16.85
CA ARG A 115 21.43 32.99 -16.38
C ARG A 115 21.09 34.07 -17.40
N ASP A 116 20.38 35.10 -16.95
CA ASP A 116 19.90 36.21 -17.79
C ASP A 116 20.17 37.52 -17.05
N GLY A 117 20.89 38.46 -17.69
CA GLY A 117 21.30 39.72 -17.06
C GLY A 117 22.06 39.55 -15.74
N GLY A 118 22.82 38.46 -15.57
CA GLY A 118 23.56 38.14 -14.35
C GLY A 118 22.72 37.52 -13.22
N ARG A 119 21.40 37.37 -13.39
CA ARG A 119 20.50 36.76 -12.41
C ARG A 119 20.09 35.34 -12.83
N TYR A 120 19.83 34.49 -11.85
CA TYR A 120 19.26 33.16 -12.11
C TYR A 120 17.76 33.26 -12.36
N GLN A 121 17.30 32.62 -13.44
CA GLN A 121 15.90 32.37 -13.71
C GLN A 121 15.66 30.87 -13.77
N TYR A 122 14.46 30.45 -13.39
CA TYR A 122 14.02 29.06 -13.32
C TYR A 122 12.75 28.89 -14.13
N ARG A 123 12.59 27.72 -14.75
CA ARG A 123 11.36 27.30 -15.40
C ARG A 123 11.08 25.85 -15.03
N MET A 124 9.80 25.51 -14.88
CA MET A 124 9.38 24.15 -14.60
C MET A 124 8.60 23.63 -15.82
N PHE A 125 8.89 22.39 -16.22
CA PHE A 125 8.29 21.76 -17.40
C PHE A 125 8.08 20.27 -17.17
N ARG A 126 7.26 19.64 -18.02
CA ARG A 126 7.16 18.18 -18.12
C ARG A 126 7.30 17.76 -19.58
N LYS A 127 7.73 16.51 -19.78
CA LYS A 127 7.81 15.90 -21.11
C LYS A 127 6.63 14.94 -21.32
N SER A 128 6.36 14.62 -22.57
CA SER A 128 5.51 13.50 -22.96
C SER A 128 6.15 12.78 -24.13
N TYR A 129 5.87 11.49 -24.28
CA TYR A 129 6.28 10.76 -25.46
C TYR A 129 5.59 11.36 -26.70
N SER A 130 6.34 11.55 -27.78
CA SER A 130 5.81 11.96 -29.07
C SER A 130 5.97 10.81 -30.05
N ASP A 131 4.86 10.29 -30.56
CA ASP A 131 4.88 9.22 -31.56
C ASP A 131 5.55 9.67 -32.86
N TYR A 132 5.40 10.95 -33.21
CA TYR A 132 6.03 11.53 -34.40
C TYR A 132 7.56 11.58 -34.29
N HIS A 133 8.09 11.96 -33.13
CA HIS A 133 9.52 12.09 -32.92
C HIS A 133 10.18 10.79 -32.42
N GLY A 134 9.42 9.85 -31.86
CA GLY A 134 9.92 8.61 -31.28
C GLY A 134 10.64 8.78 -29.95
N TYR A 135 10.66 9.99 -29.37
CA TYR A 135 11.28 10.29 -28.08
C TYR A 135 10.47 11.32 -27.28
N PRO A 136 10.72 11.44 -25.95
CA PRO A 136 10.02 12.40 -25.10
C PRO A 136 10.37 13.86 -25.45
N VAL A 137 9.34 14.64 -25.77
CA VAL A 137 9.44 16.08 -26.09
C VAL A 137 8.76 16.92 -25.01
N ARG A 138 8.98 18.24 -25.03
CA ARG A 138 8.32 19.17 -24.11
C ARG A 138 6.81 19.21 -24.39
N ASP A 139 6.03 18.97 -23.34
CA ASP A 139 4.56 18.94 -23.38
C ASP A 139 3.99 20.23 -22.77
N VAL A 140 4.27 20.45 -21.48
CA VAL A 140 3.83 21.65 -20.76
C VAL A 140 5.02 22.31 -20.11
N GLU A 141 5.15 23.61 -20.31
CA GLU A 141 6.14 24.45 -19.64
C GLU A 141 5.52 25.73 -19.07
N GLY A 142 6.01 26.15 -17.90
CA GLY A 142 5.68 27.46 -17.34
C GLY A 142 6.58 28.57 -17.90
N ASN A 143 6.45 29.78 -17.37
CA ASN A 143 7.31 30.91 -17.72
C ASN A 143 8.62 30.92 -16.92
N TRP A 144 9.64 31.56 -17.49
CA TRP A 144 10.88 31.87 -16.77
C TRP A 144 10.63 32.85 -15.63
N CYS A 145 11.06 32.47 -14.43
CA CYS A 145 10.81 33.23 -13.20
C CYS A 145 12.08 33.35 -12.35
N ASN A 146 12.21 34.44 -11.59
CA ASN A 146 13.38 34.67 -10.74
C ASN A 146 13.51 33.68 -9.55
N THR A 147 12.45 32.93 -9.23
CA THR A 147 12.47 31.94 -8.13
C THR A 147 11.82 30.63 -8.56
N LYS A 148 12.26 29.51 -7.98
CA LYS A 148 11.63 28.19 -8.20
C LYS A 148 10.16 28.16 -7.78
N LYS A 149 9.78 28.92 -6.73
CA LYS A 149 8.38 29.02 -6.27
C LYS A 149 7.49 29.67 -7.32
N ALA A 150 7.93 30.79 -7.90
CA ALA A 150 7.22 31.46 -8.99
C ALA A 150 7.15 30.59 -10.25
N ALA A 151 8.25 29.92 -10.62
CA ALA A 151 8.27 28.99 -11.75
C ALA A 151 7.27 27.83 -11.57
N LYS A 152 7.18 27.26 -10.36
CA LYS A 152 6.20 26.21 -10.04
C LYS A 152 4.76 26.71 -10.12
N ALA A 153 4.49 27.96 -9.70
CA ALA A 153 3.16 28.56 -9.81
C ALA A 153 2.77 28.72 -11.29
N SER A 154 3.65 29.30 -12.11
CA SER A 154 3.41 29.46 -13.55
C SER A 154 3.22 28.11 -14.27
N TYR A 155 3.99 27.08 -13.89
CA TYR A 155 3.79 25.74 -14.44
C TYR A 155 2.44 25.12 -14.06
N LYS A 156 1.93 25.36 -12.84
CA LYS A 156 0.59 24.88 -12.43
C LYS A 156 -0.51 25.56 -13.24
N GLU A 157 -0.36 26.84 -13.57
CA GLU A 157 -1.29 27.56 -14.44
C GLU A 157 -1.27 26.98 -15.86
N ALA A 158 -0.09 26.77 -16.43
CA ALA A 158 0.07 26.13 -17.75
C ALA A 158 -0.52 24.71 -17.78
N LEU A 159 -0.33 23.93 -16.70
CA LEU A 159 -0.95 22.61 -16.57
C LEU A 159 -2.48 22.67 -16.52
N LYS A 160 -3.04 23.64 -15.80
CA LYS A 160 -4.48 23.83 -15.72
C LYS A 160 -5.05 24.14 -17.11
N PHE A 161 -4.41 25.07 -17.83
CA PHE A 161 -4.80 25.42 -19.20
C PHE A 161 -4.71 24.23 -20.16
N SER A 162 -3.63 23.43 -20.09
CA SER A 162 -3.46 22.22 -20.89
C SER A 162 -4.57 21.18 -20.63
N LYS A 163 -4.99 21.00 -19.37
CA LYS A 163 -6.10 20.09 -19.03
C LYS A 163 -7.44 20.59 -19.55
N GLU A 164 -7.68 21.90 -19.44
CA GLU A 164 -8.93 22.52 -19.89
C GLU A 164 -9.03 22.52 -21.43
N GLY A 165 -7.92 22.73 -22.14
CA GLY A 165 -7.86 22.63 -23.61
C GLY A 165 -8.12 21.21 -24.14
N LEU A 166 -7.71 20.17 -23.40
CA LEU A 166 -8.03 18.77 -23.73
C LEU A 166 -9.53 18.46 -23.63
N CYS A 167 -10.28 19.15 -22.76
CA CYS A 167 -11.73 18.97 -22.62
C CYS A 167 -12.57 19.66 -23.71
N LEU A 168 -11.94 20.49 -24.56
CA LEU A 168 -12.60 21.26 -25.63
C LEU A 168 -12.31 20.71 -27.03
N SER A 169 -11.68 19.54 -27.11
CA SER A 169 -11.44 18.82 -28.37
C SER A 169 -12.52 17.72 -28.52
N PRO A 170 -13.33 17.71 -29.60
CA PRO A 170 -14.46 16.78 -29.79
C PRO A 170 -14.04 15.32 -29.98
#